data_AF-A0A819J3V1-F1
#
_entry.id   AF-A0A819J3V1-F1
#
_cell.length_a   1.000
_cell.length_b   1.000
_cell.length_c   1.000
_cell.angle_alpha   90.00
_cell.angle_beta   90.00
_cell.angle_gamma   90.00
#
_symmetry.space_group_name_H-M   'P 1'
#
loop_
_entity.id
_entity.type
_entity.pdbx_description
1 polymer ?
#
loop_
_entity_poly.entity_id
_entity_poly.type
_entity_poly.pdbx_seq_one_letter_code
_entity_poly.pdbx_strand_id
1 'polypeptide(L)'
;MALGLKEALNQGLFKSFDAYSNPASNPALAFAFPNDAQKIINLANQAGLGSIIKPINDKFNKAIASSFTAAKPIFLDAVKSMNISDVANILITDNTHAATDYFR
;
A
#
# COMPACT_ATOMS: atom_id res chain seq x y z
N MET A 1 -24.63 -8.26 -12.38
CA MET A 1 -23.38 -7.61 -12.83
C MET A 1 -22.70 -6.79 -11.73
N ALA A 2 -23.40 -5.95 -10.94
CA ALA A 2 -22.78 -5.17 -9.85
C ALA A 2 -22.18 -5.99 -8.69
N LEU A 3 -22.79 -7.14 -8.33
CA LEU A 3 -22.29 -8.01 -7.25
C LEU A 3 -20.92 -8.65 -7.57
N GLY A 4 -20.67 -8.96 -8.85
CA GLY A 4 -19.38 -9.54 -9.27
C GLY A 4 -18.22 -8.54 -9.15
N LEU A 5 -18.49 -7.24 -9.30
CA LEU A 5 -17.47 -6.21 -9.14
C LEU A 5 -17.13 -5.98 -7.67
N LYS A 6 -18.14 -5.95 -6.79
CA LYS A 6 -17.94 -5.89 -5.34
C LYS A 6 -17.12 -7.08 -4.85
N GLU A 7 -17.41 -8.27 -5.36
CA GLU A 7 -16.64 -9.48 -5.05
C GLU A 7 -15.21 -9.43 -5.62
N ALA A 8 -15.03 -8.99 -6.87
CA ALA A 8 -13.71 -8.82 -7.47
C ALA A 8 -12.86 -7.77 -6.74
N LEU A 9 -13.46 -6.67 -6.28
CA LEU A 9 -12.80 -5.65 -5.45
C LEU A 9 -12.40 -6.23 -4.10
N ASN A 10 -13.30 -6.97 -3.44
CA ASN A 10 -13.01 -7.63 -2.18
C ASN A 10 -11.81 -8.59 -2.32
N GLN A 11 -11.83 -9.47 -3.32
CA GLN A 11 -10.74 -10.41 -3.57
C GLN A 11 -9.44 -9.72 -4.01
N GLY A 12 -9.53 -8.68 -4.84
CA GLY A 12 -8.38 -7.87 -5.26
C GLY A 12 -7.70 -7.18 -4.07
N LEU A 13 -8.49 -6.62 -3.15
CA LEU A 13 -7.96 -6.03 -1.92
C LEU A 13 -7.32 -7.07 -1.01
N PHE A 14 -7.95 -8.22 -0.79
CA PHE A 14 -7.35 -9.30 0.02
C PHE A 14 -5.99 -9.75 -0.53
N LYS A 15 -5.92 -10.05 -1.83
CA LYS A 15 -4.65 -10.42 -2.49
C LYS A 15 -3.61 -9.32 -2.41
N SER A 16 -4.04 -8.06 -2.55
CA SER A 16 -3.15 -6.90 -2.42
C SER A 16 -2.59 -6.86 -1.00
N PHE A 17 -3.43 -6.75 0.03
CA PHE A 17 -2.99 -6.65 1.42
C PHE A 17 -2.12 -7.82 1.87
N ASP A 18 -2.42 -9.05 1.43
CA ASP A 18 -1.59 -10.21 1.75
C ASP A 18 -0.22 -10.14 1.06
N ALA A 19 -0.13 -9.56 -0.14
CA ALA A 19 1.16 -9.26 -0.79
C ALA A 19 1.97 -8.17 -0.05
N TYR A 20 1.29 -7.20 0.59
CA TYR A 20 1.91 -6.13 1.40
C TYR A 20 2.24 -6.56 2.84
N SER A 21 1.71 -7.68 3.32
CA SER A 21 1.97 -8.20 4.67
C SER A 21 3.44 -8.63 4.88
N ASN A 22 4.19 -8.90 3.81
CA ASN A 22 5.61 -9.23 3.90
C ASN A 22 6.48 -8.31 3.02
N PRO A 23 6.85 -7.11 3.51
CA PRO A 23 7.68 -6.17 2.76
C PRO A 23 9.04 -6.73 2.37
N ALA A 24 9.55 -7.72 3.11
CA ALA A 24 10.83 -8.37 2.82
C ALA A 24 10.78 -9.25 1.56
N SER A 25 9.59 -9.70 1.14
CA SER A 25 9.41 -10.52 -0.06
C SER A 25 9.34 -9.72 -1.36
N ASN A 26 9.05 -8.42 -1.28
CA ASN A 26 8.93 -7.56 -2.45
C ASN A 26 9.68 -6.24 -2.24
N PRO A 27 10.87 -6.04 -2.85
CA PRO A 27 11.64 -4.81 -2.68
C PRO A 27 10.92 -3.55 -3.18
N ALA A 28 9.92 -3.67 -4.05
CA ALA A 28 9.05 -2.57 -4.44
C ALA A 28 8.15 -2.05 -3.29
N LEU A 29 8.01 -2.83 -2.22
CA LEU A 29 7.21 -2.50 -1.04
C LEU A 29 8.06 -1.98 0.13
N ALA A 30 9.38 -2.01 -0.03
CA ALA A 30 10.31 -1.41 0.92
C ALA A 30 10.23 0.12 0.84
N PHE A 31 10.53 0.79 1.95
CA PHE A 31 10.58 2.23 2.01
C PHE A 31 11.62 2.76 1.02
N ALA A 32 11.14 3.48 0.00
CA ALA A 32 12.00 4.19 -0.92
C ALA A 32 12.43 5.52 -0.29
N PHE A 33 13.69 5.61 0.11
CA PHE A 33 14.25 6.86 0.59
C PHE A 33 14.25 7.91 -0.54
N PRO A 34 14.00 9.20 -0.23
CA PRO A 34 14.20 10.29 -1.19
C PRO A 34 15.64 10.33 -1.70
N ASN A 35 15.83 10.85 -2.92
CA ASN A 35 17.14 10.88 -3.60
C ASN A 35 18.27 11.47 -2.73
N ASP A 36 17.98 12.48 -1.92
CA ASP A 36 18.99 13.10 -1.05
C ASP A 36 19.34 12.23 0.16
N ALA A 37 18.35 11.56 0.75
CA ALA A 37 18.58 10.61 1.85
C ALA A 37 19.35 9.38 1.37
N GLN A 38 19.08 8.89 0.15
CA GLN A 38 19.83 7.78 -0.45
C GLN A 38 21.33 8.10 -0.59
N LYS A 39 21.68 9.32 -1.02
CA LYS A 39 23.09 9.76 -1.12
C LYS A 39 23.79 9.70 0.24
N ILE A 40 23.13 10.20 1.29
CA ILE A 40 23.66 10.21 2.66
C ILE A 40 23.84 8.77 3.17
N ILE A 41 22.84 7.92 2.93
CA ILE A 41 22.87 6.50 3.31
C ILE A 41 24.03 5.77 2.60
N ASN A 42 24.21 6.01 1.31
CA ASN A 42 25.27 5.40 0.52
C ASN A 42 26.65 5.83 1.01
N LEU A 43 26.84 7.13 1.28
CA LEU A 43 28.09 7.66 1.83
C LEU A 43 28.39 7.08 3.22
N ALA A 44 27.39 7.03 4.09
CA ALA A 44 27.54 6.45 5.42
C ALA A 44 27.83 4.94 5.39
N ASN A 45 27.24 4.19 4.44
CA ASN A 45 27.59 2.79 4.20
C ASN A 45 29.05 2.63 3.75
N GLN A 46 29.52 3.49 2.82
CA GLN A 46 30.92 3.49 2.38
C GLN A 46 31.89 3.85 3.51
N ALA A 47 31.47 4.69 4.44
CA ALA A 47 32.23 5.05 5.65
C ALA A 47 32.16 3.99 6.76
N GLY A 48 31.49 2.85 6.55
CA GLY A 48 31.36 1.77 7.54
C GLY A 48 30.26 1.98 8.60
N LEU A 49 29.44 3.04 8.48
CA LEU A 49 28.33 3.36 9.39
C LEU A 49 27.02 2.61 9.04
N GLY A 50 27.08 1.62 8.16
CA GLY A 50 25.91 0.85 7.72
C GLY A 50 25.15 0.15 8.85
N SER A 51 25.85 -0.20 9.94
CA SER A 51 25.25 -0.78 11.15
C SER A 51 24.29 0.17 11.88
N ILE A 52 24.47 1.48 11.74
CA ILE A 52 23.60 2.51 12.33
C ILE A 52 22.39 2.77 11.42
N ILE A 53 22.57 2.65 10.10
CA ILE A 53 21.50 2.93 9.12
C ILE A 53 20.55 1.75 8.94
N LYS A 54 21.04 0.51 9.02
CA LYS A 54 20.21 -0.69 8.93
C LYS A 54 18.96 -0.65 9.83
N PRO A 55 19.05 -0.37 11.15
CA PRO A 55 17.87 -0.30 12.01
C PRO A 55 16.91 0.85 11.65
N ILE A 56 17.39 1.92 10.99
CA ILE A 56 16.52 2.98 10.48
C ILE A 56 15.65 2.43 9.33
N ASN A 57 16.27 1.77 8.35
CA ASN A 57 15.55 1.12 7.25
C ASN A 57 14.53 0.08 7.76
N ASP A 58 14.95 -0.75 8.72
CA ASP A 58 14.07 -1.78 9.31
C ASP A 58 12.87 -1.14 10.03
N LYS A 59 13.06 -0.01 10.73
CA LYS A 59 11.96 0.75 11.37
C LYS A 59 11.00 1.33 10.34
N PHE A 60 11.49 1.91 9.25
CA PHE A 60 10.64 2.45 8.18
C PHE A 60 9.84 1.35 7.48
N ASN A 61 10.47 0.22 7.17
CA ASN A 61 9.78 -0.92 6.57
C ASN A 61 8.71 -1.50 7.51
N LYS A 62 8.99 -1.57 8.82
CA LYS A 62 8.01 -1.97 9.83
C LYS A 62 6.86 -0.96 9.93
N ALA A 63 7.14 0.34 9.82
CA ALA A 63 6.11 1.37 9.83
C ALA A 63 5.17 1.21 8.63
N ILE A 64 5.71 1.02 7.43
CA ILE A 64 4.92 0.74 6.21
C ILE A 64 4.03 -0.50 6.42
N ALA A 65 4.60 -1.61 6.89
CA ALA A 65 3.83 -2.84 7.15
C ALA A 65 2.68 -2.62 8.15
N SER A 66 2.94 -1.85 9.21
CA SER A 66 1.94 -1.49 10.20
C SER A 66 0.83 -0.62 9.62
N SER A 67 1.16 0.32 8.71
CA SER A 67 0.17 1.15 8.01
C SER A 67 -0.75 0.32 7.14
N PHE A 68 -0.22 -0.65 6.38
CA PHE A 68 -1.06 -1.56 5.59
C PHE A 68 -1.95 -2.46 6.46
N THR A 69 -1.42 -2.92 7.59
CA THR A 69 -2.20 -3.69 8.57
C THR A 69 -3.35 -2.87 9.13
N ALA A 70 -3.11 -1.59 9.44
CA ALA A 70 -4.13 -0.66 9.92
C ALA A 70 -5.14 -0.26 8.83
N ALA A 71 -4.72 -0.18 7.57
CA ALA A 71 -5.58 0.17 6.44
C ALA A 71 -6.53 -0.98 6.04
N LYS A 72 -6.10 -2.25 6.15
CA LYS A 72 -6.88 -3.43 5.77
C LYS A 72 -8.35 -3.41 6.24
N PRO A 73 -8.67 -3.17 7.53
CA PRO A 73 -10.06 -3.12 7.98
C PRO A 73 -10.84 -1.92 7.41
N ILE A 74 -10.23 -0.74 7.28
CA ILE A 74 -10.88 0.47 6.75
C ILE A 74 -11.36 0.24 5.31
N PHE A 75 -10.48 -0.33 4.47
CA PHE A 75 -10.81 -0.64 3.08
C PHE A 75 -11.84 -1.76 2.96
N LEU A 76 -11.76 -2.78 3.81
CA LEU A 76 -12.73 -3.88 3.82
C LEU A 76 -14.13 -3.38 4.18
N ASP A 77 -14.24 -2.51 5.17
CA ASP A 77 -15.53 -1.95 5.60
C ASP A 77 -16.09 -0.97 4.56
N ALA A 78 -15.24 -0.23 3.85
CA ALA A 78 -15.64 0.61 2.73
C ALA A 78 -16.22 -0.21 1.56
N VAL A 79 -15.61 -1.34 1.20
CA VAL A 79 -16.15 -2.24 0.17
C VAL A 79 -17.45 -2.90 0.63
N LYS A 80 -17.53 -3.34 1.89
CA LYS A 80 -18.75 -3.93 2.44
C LYS A 80 -19.91 -2.95 2.44
N SER A 81 -19.65 -1.68 2.78
CA SER A 81 -20.64 -0.61 2.83
C SER A 81 -21.01 -0.05 1.45
N MET A 82 -20.23 -0.36 0.40
CA MET A 82 -20.49 0.08 -0.96
C MET A 82 -21.82 -0.47 -1.49
N ASN A 83 -22.64 0.44 -2.04
CA ASN A 83 -23.92 0.12 -2.67
C ASN A 83 -23.81 0.03 -4.21
N ILE A 84 -24.89 -0.36 -4.89
CA ILE A 84 -24.88 -0.57 -6.35
C ILE A 84 -24.61 0.74 -7.11
N SER A 85 -25.07 1.88 -6.59
CA SER A 85 -24.86 3.20 -7.20
C SER A 85 -23.40 3.63 -7.09
N ASP A 86 -22.73 3.37 -5.96
CA ASP A 86 -21.30 3.63 -5.80
C ASP A 86 -20.47 2.80 -6.78
N VAL A 87 -20.80 1.51 -6.93
CA VAL A 87 -20.18 0.61 -7.91
C VAL A 87 -20.38 1.14 -9.34
N ALA A 88 -21.59 1.62 -9.65
CA ALA A 88 -21.89 2.20 -10.96
C ALA A 88 -21.10 3.49 -11.20
N ASN A 89 -20.93 4.34 -10.19
CA ASN A 89 -20.15 5.58 -10.29
C ASN A 89 -18.64 5.33 -10.45
N ILE A 90 -18.13 4.22 -9.92
CA ILE A 90 -16.73 3.80 -10.10
C ILE A 90 -16.51 3.18 -11.49
N LEU A 91 -17.50 2.47 -12.04
CA LEU A 91 -17.37 1.74 -13.31
C LEU A 91 -17.76 2.58 -14.53
N ILE A 92 -18.83 3.34 -14.42
CA ILE A 92 -19.44 4.12 -15.49
C ILE A 92 -18.99 5.57 -15.30
N THR A 93 -17.70 5.78 -15.57
CA THR A 93 -17.05 7.08 -15.45
C THR A 93 -15.86 7.13 -16.38
N ASP A 94 -15.59 8.31 -16.94
CA ASP A 94 -14.38 8.56 -17.71
C ASP A 94 -13.16 8.82 -16.79
N ASN A 95 -13.38 8.91 -15.46
CA ASN A 95 -12.31 9.11 -14.48
C ASN A 95 -11.60 7.78 -14.15
N THR A 96 -10.36 7.65 -14.61
CA THR A 96 -9.48 6.50 -14.33
C THR A 96 -9.09 6.36 -12.86
N HIS A 97 -9.33 7.38 -12.03
CA HIS A 97 -9.01 7.41 -10.60
C HIS A 97 -10.24 7.29 -9.69
N ALA A 98 -11.44 7.07 -10.25
CA ALA A 98 -12.68 7.04 -9.47
C ALA A 98 -12.67 6.04 -8.30
N ALA A 99 -12.03 4.88 -8.49
CA ALA A 99 -11.84 3.91 -7.41
C ALA A 99 -10.95 4.47 -6.28
N THR A 100 -9.83 5.11 -6.63
CA THR A 100 -8.93 5.73 -5.64
C THR A 100 -9.65 6.84 -4.87
N ASP A 101 -10.40 7.69 -5.56
CA ASP A 101 -11.10 8.81 -4.94
C ASP A 101 -12.19 8.36 -3.95
N TYR A 102 -12.87 7.24 -4.22
CA TYR A 102 -13.86 6.67 -3.31
C TYR A 102 -13.26 6.14 -2.01
N PHE A 103 -12.03 5.61 -2.05
CA PHE A 103 -11.36 5.02 -0.89
C PHE A 103 -10.36 5.96 -0.17
N ARG A 104 -10.31 7.24 -0.56
CA ARG A 104 -9.58 8.27 0.20
C ARG A 104 -10.28 8.57 1.52
#